data_AF-W4V3X2-F1
#
_entry.id   AF-W4V3X2-F1
#
_cell.length_a   1.000
_cell.length_b   1.000
_cell.length_c   1.000
_cell.angle_alpha   90.00
_cell.angle_beta   90.00
_cell.angle_gamma   90.00
#
_symmetry.space_group_name_H-M   'P 1'
#
loop_
_entity.id
_entity.type
_entity.pdbx_description
1 polymer ?
#
loop_
_entity_poly.entity_id
_entity_poly.type
_entity_poly.pdbx_seq_one_letter_code
_entity_poly.pdbx_strand_id
1 'polypeptide(L)'
;MKYTDIFKSRLGCNNTDEVFDYLLVHMKETIKGWDFFVAWEKVMNKVGSAEVILNILNYLVGKENIVEEFKMLVCRYPEIAEVLPILLALREKALRSLTHLKIMFLITKNMCFGKRRNIVPMK
;
A
#
# COMPACT_ATOMS: atom_id res chain seq x y z
N MET A 1 -21.59 25.01 6.27
CA MET A 1 -20.98 26.10 5.46
C MET A 1 -21.45 27.43 6.03
N LYS A 2 -20.64 28.51 6.00
CA LYS A 2 -21.11 29.81 6.51
C LYS A 2 -21.99 30.48 5.45
N TYR A 3 -23.24 30.79 5.79
CA TYR A 3 -24.15 31.50 4.91
C TYR A 3 -23.70 32.95 4.71
N THR A 4 -23.93 33.51 3.52
CA THR A 4 -23.52 34.86 3.11
C THR A 4 -24.58 35.43 2.16
N ASP A 5 -24.81 36.75 2.19
CA ASP A 5 -25.84 37.44 1.39
C ASP A 5 -25.65 37.31 -0.14
N ILE A 6 -24.44 36.93 -0.55
CA ILE A 6 -24.12 36.59 -1.94
C ILE A 6 -25.00 35.44 -2.43
N PHE A 7 -25.32 34.46 -1.58
CA PHE A 7 -26.14 33.32 -1.98
C PHE A 7 -27.59 33.73 -2.25
N LYS A 8 -28.14 34.66 -1.47
CA LYS A 8 -29.48 35.21 -1.73
C LYS A 8 -29.51 36.05 -3.01
N SER A 9 -28.54 36.95 -3.18
CA SER A 9 -28.51 37.87 -4.31
C SER A 9 -28.20 37.20 -5.65
N ARG A 10 -27.39 36.14 -5.66
CA ARG A 10 -26.95 35.45 -6.88
C ARG A 10 -27.69 34.15 -7.18
N LEU A 11 -28.08 33.39 -6.14
CA LEU A 11 -28.66 32.05 -6.28
C LEU A 11 -30.11 31.97 -5.79
N GLY A 12 -30.62 33.00 -5.09
CA GLY A 12 -31.97 33.03 -4.54
C GLY A 12 -32.17 32.15 -3.29
N CYS A 13 -31.12 31.52 -2.78
CA CYS A 13 -31.17 30.66 -1.59
C CYS A 13 -31.19 31.51 -0.31
N ASN A 14 -32.05 31.16 0.65
CA ASN A 14 -32.27 31.93 1.88
C ASN A 14 -31.59 31.34 3.12
N ASN A 15 -31.21 30.06 3.07
CA ASN A 15 -30.57 29.35 4.17
C ASN A 15 -29.39 28.49 3.66
N THR A 16 -28.61 27.97 4.59
CA THR A 16 -27.41 27.17 4.28
C THR A 16 -27.76 25.85 3.57
N ASP A 17 -28.90 25.26 3.91
CA ASP A 17 -29.31 23.95 3.40
C ASP A 17 -29.74 24.06 1.92
N GLU A 18 -30.52 25.08 1.56
CA GLU A 18 -30.86 25.42 0.17
C GLU A 18 -29.61 25.71 -0.68
N VAL A 19 -28.59 26.34 -0.11
CA VAL A 19 -27.32 26.57 -0.82
C VAL A 19 -26.59 25.25 -1.07
N PHE A 20 -26.59 24.35 -0.09
CA PHE A 20 -25.95 23.05 -0.22
C PHE A 20 -26.68 22.17 -1.24
N ASP A 21 -28.01 22.12 -1.18
CA ASP A 21 -28.84 21.39 -2.13
C ASP A 21 -28.71 21.96 -3.55
N TYR A 22 -28.70 23.29 -3.68
CA TYR A 22 -28.47 23.94 -4.97
C TYR A 22 -27.10 23.56 -5.54
N LEU A 23 -26.04 23.58 -4.71
CA LEU A 23 -24.71 23.16 -5.14
C LEU A 23 -24.71 21.71 -5.59
N LEU A 24 -25.30 20.79 -4.81
CA LEU A 24 -25.36 19.37 -5.14
C LEU A 24 -26.07 19.11 -6.47
N VAL A 25 -27.21 19.76 -6.71
CA VAL A 25 -27.99 19.63 -7.94
C VAL A 25 -27.27 20.24 -9.15
N HIS A 26 -26.54 21.34 -8.96
CA HIS A 26 -25.80 22.02 -10.03
C HIS A 26 -24.35 21.57 -10.15
N MET A 27 -23.91 20.58 -9.38
CA MET A 27 -22.62 19.95 -9.60
C MET A 27 -22.66 19.31 -10.98
N LYS A 28 -21.95 19.91 -11.93
CA LYS A 28 -21.85 19.38 -13.29
C LYS A 28 -21.32 17.95 -13.20
N GLU A 29 -22.03 17.00 -13.80
CA GLU A 29 -21.49 15.67 -14.05
C GLU A 29 -20.15 15.85 -14.77
N THR A 30 -19.09 15.55 -14.03
CA THR A 30 -17.76 15.69 -14.54
C THR A 30 -17.52 14.47 -15.41
N ILE A 31 -17.31 14.68 -16.72
CA ILE A 31 -16.94 13.63 -17.70
C ILE A 31 -15.64 12.87 -17.37
N LYS A 32 -15.00 13.19 -16.23
CA LYS A 32 -13.80 12.54 -15.74
C LYS A 32 -14.23 11.29 -14.98
N GLY A 33 -14.29 10.17 -15.70
CA GLY A 33 -14.37 8.85 -15.09
C GLY A 33 -13.14 8.55 -14.24
N TRP A 34 -13.15 7.41 -13.53
CA TRP A 34 -12.03 7.00 -12.67
C TRP A 34 -10.70 6.90 -13.42
N ASP A 35 -10.74 6.59 -14.71
CA ASP A 35 -9.59 6.57 -15.63
C ASP A 35 -8.85 7.91 -15.72
N PHE A 36 -9.53 9.02 -15.44
CA PHE A 36 -8.89 10.35 -15.34
C PHE A 36 -8.00 10.47 -14.11
N PHE A 37 -8.37 9.81 -13.00
CA PHE A 37 -7.68 9.93 -11.72
C PHE A 37 -6.63 8.84 -11.51
N VAL A 38 -6.80 7.69 -12.17
CA VAL A 38 -6.00 6.50 -11.95
C VAL A 38 -5.51 5.94 -13.29
N ALA A 39 -4.19 5.79 -13.42
CA ALA A 39 -3.59 5.06 -14.53
C ALA A 39 -3.78 3.54 -14.33
N TRP A 40 -4.94 3.02 -14.76
CA TRP A 40 -5.32 1.62 -14.54
C TRP A 40 -4.36 0.61 -15.14
N GLU A 41 -3.76 0.88 -16.30
CA GLU A 41 -2.76 -0.01 -16.89
C GLU A 41 -1.60 -0.29 -15.95
N LYS A 42 -1.12 0.75 -15.25
CA LYS A 42 -0.05 0.61 -14.26
C LYS A 42 -0.49 -0.20 -13.04
N VAL A 43 -1.75 -0.06 -12.63
CA VAL A 43 -2.32 -0.82 -11.52
C VAL A 43 -2.43 -2.29 -11.91
N MET A 44 -3.07 -2.60 -13.03
CA MET A 44 -3.28 -3.98 -13.49
C MET A 44 -1.96 -4.73 -13.70
N ASN A 45 -0.93 -4.08 -14.26
CA ASN A 45 0.40 -4.67 -14.40
C ASN A 45 1.04 -5.07 -13.06
N LYS A 46 0.76 -4.34 -11.98
CA LYS A 46 1.26 -4.66 -10.63
C LYS A 46 0.40 -5.67 -9.88
N VAL A 47 -0.89 -5.79 -10.24
CA VAL A 47 -1.80 -6.76 -9.60
C VAL A 47 -1.36 -8.19 -9.93
N GLY A 48 -0.98 -8.47 -11.18
CA GLY A 48 -0.54 -9.81 -11.59
C GLY A 48 0.69 -10.31 -10.84
N SER A 49 1.69 -9.44 -10.60
CA SER A 49 2.86 -9.83 -9.80
C SER A 49 2.52 -10.05 -8.32
N ALA A 50 1.61 -9.23 -7.77
CA ALA A 50 1.11 -9.41 -6.41
C ALA A 50 0.32 -10.72 -6.24
N GLU A 51 -0.47 -11.11 -7.25
CA GLU A 51 -1.26 -12.35 -7.24
C GLU A 51 -0.36 -13.60 -7.13
N VAL A 52 0.71 -13.68 -7.94
CA VAL A 52 1.67 -14.79 -7.88
C VAL A 52 2.31 -14.88 -6.49
N ILE A 53 2.73 -13.75 -5.93
CA ILE A 53 3.36 -13.70 -4.61
C ILE A 53 2.37 -14.08 -3.51
N LEU A 54 1.10 -13.66 -3.60
CA LEU A 54 0.06 -14.06 -2.65
C LEU A 54 -0.16 -15.58 -2.68
N ASN A 55 -0.15 -16.21 -3.85
CA ASN A 55 -0.23 -17.66 -3.96
C ASN A 55 0.98 -18.37 -3.35
N ILE A 56 2.19 -17.80 -3.47
CA ILE A 56 3.38 -18.32 -2.78
C ILE A 56 3.22 -18.16 -1.26
N LEU A 57 2.71 -17.03 -0.77
CA LEU A 57 2.46 -16.80 0.66
C LEU A 57 1.38 -17.72 1.23
N ASN A 58 0.41 -18.18 0.43
CA ASN A 58 -0.61 -19.15 0.86
C ASN A 58 0.01 -20.47 1.36
N TYR A 59 1.24 -20.81 0.96
CA TYR A 59 1.99 -21.94 1.53
C TYR A 59 2.13 -21.87 3.06
N LEU A 60 2.17 -20.67 3.63
CA LEU A 60 2.34 -20.45 5.06
C LEU A 60 1.07 -20.75 5.87
N VAL A 61 -0.08 -20.82 5.20
CA VAL A 61 -1.36 -21.13 5.83
C VAL A 61 -1.35 -22.59 6.29
N GLY A 62 -1.54 -22.81 7.60
CA GLY A 62 -1.54 -24.16 8.19
C GLY A 62 -0.17 -24.70 8.61
N LYS A 63 0.89 -23.88 8.58
CA LYS A 63 2.21 -24.25 9.12
C LYS A 63 2.28 -23.98 10.63
N GLU A 64 2.88 -24.91 11.37
CA GLU A 64 3.10 -24.76 12.82
C GLU A 64 4.16 -23.69 13.13
N ASN A 65 5.22 -23.59 12.32
CA ASN A 65 6.29 -22.61 12.50
C ASN A 65 6.36 -21.60 11.36
N ILE A 66 5.38 -20.71 11.32
CA ILE A 66 5.20 -19.69 10.26
C ILE A 66 6.45 -18.82 10.09
N VAL A 67 7.14 -18.48 11.19
CA VAL A 67 8.28 -17.55 11.16
C VAL A 67 9.47 -18.14 10.41
N GLU A 68 9.81 -19.41 10.66
CA GLU A 68 10.96 -20.04 10.01
C GLU A 68 10.66 -20.41 8.55
N GLU A 69 9.44 -20.86 8.28
CA GLU A 69 8.94 -21.11 6.93
C GLU A 69 8.91 -19.82 6.09
N PHE A 70 8.46 -18.70 6.68
CA PHE A 70 8.48 -17.41 5.99
C PHE A 70 9.90 -16.94 5.66
N LYS A 71 10.86 -17.11 6.58
CA LYS A 71 12.27 -16.78 6.30
C LYS A 71 12.81 -17.60 5.13
N MET A 72 12.56 -18.91 5.12
CA MET A 72 12.95 -19.79 4.01
C MET A 72 12.29 -19.35 2.70
N LEU A 73 11.00 -19.01 2.74
CA LEU A 73 10.23 -18.58 1.58
C LEU A 73 10.78 -17.28 0.98
N VAL A 74 11.05 -16.27 1.81
CA VAL A 74 11.63 -14.98 1.37
C VAL A 74 13.06 -15.16 0.86
N CYS A 75 13.84 -16.09 1.42
CA CYS A 75 15.16 -16.40 0.88
C CYS A 75 15.13 -17.11 -0.48
N ARG A 76 14.09 -17.91 -0.73
CA ARG A 76 13.90 -18.58 -2.03
C ARG A 76 13.31 -17.64 -3.08
N TYR A 77 12.42 -16.75 -2.66
CA TYR A 77 11.66 -15.83 -3.50
C TYR A 77 11.81 -14.39 -2.95
N PRO A 78 12.93 -13.71 -3.26
CA PRO A 78 13.20 -12.37 -2.77
C PRO A 78 12.16 -11.33 -3.24
N GLU A 79 11.45 -11.60 -4.34
CA GLU A 79 10.36 -10.77 -4.87
C GLU A 79 9.21 -10.56 -3.86
N ILE A 80 9.05 -11.47 -2.89
CA ILE A 80 8.07 -11.32 -1.80
C ILE A 80 8.32 -10.02 -1.04
N ALA A 81 9.60 -9.65 -0.82
CA ALA A 81 9.96 -8.46 -0.07
C ALA A 81 9.54 -7.15 -0.77
N GLU A 82 9.42 -7.17 -2.11
CA GLU A 82 9.01 -6.00 -2.89
C GLU A 82 7.50 -5.74 -2.83
N VAL A 83 6.70 -6.79 -2.58
CA VAL A 83 5.24 -6.70 -2.50
C VAL A 83 4.74 -6.48 -1.07
N LEU A 84 5.54 -6.82 -0.04
CA LEU A 84 5.18 -6.55 1.37
C LEU A 84 4.76 -5.11 1.66
N PRO A 85 5.45 -4.05 1.17
CA PRO A 85 5.01 -2.67 1.41
C PRO A 85 3.62 -2.39 0.84
N ILE A 86 3.29 -2.96 -0.32
CA ILE A 86 2.00 -2.80 -0.97
C ILE A 86 0.91 -3.48 -0.13
N LEU A 87 1.16 -4.71 0.33
CA LEU A 87 0.21 -5.46 1.18
C LEU A 87 -0.02 -4.78 2.53
N LEU A 88 1.01 -4.16 3.09
CA LEU A 88 0.94 -3.41 4.36
C LEU A 88 0.43 -1.97 4.17
N ALA A 89 0.01 -1.60 2.96
CA ALA A 89 -0.40 -0.24 2.58
C ALA A 89 0.62 0.85 2.97
N LEU A 90 1.92 0.50 2.95
CA LEU A 90 3.02 1.39 3.29
C LEU A 90 3.44 2.20 2.08
N ARG A 91 3.49 3.53 2.25
CA ARG A 91 4.15 4.43 1.29
C ARG A 91 5.63 4.55 1.64
N GLU A 92 6.51 4.62 0.63
CA GLU A 92 7.97 4.66 0.80
C GLU A 92 8.48 5.68 1.82
N LYS A 93 7.79 6.83 1.98
CA LYS A 93 8.14 7.86 2.97
C LYS A 93 7.96 7.40 4.43
N ALA A 94 7.12 6.39 4.70
CA ALA A 94 6.87 5.82 6.03
C ALA A 94 7.86 4.69 6.40
N LEU A 95 8.60 4.13 5.44
CA LEU A 95 9.64 3.13 5.70
C LEU A 95 10.83 3.72 6.50
N ARG A 96 10.98 5.06 6.56
CA ARG A 96 12.01 5.69 7.39
C ARG A 96 11.71 5.60 8.89
N SER A 97 10.43 5.54 9.30
CA SER A 97 10.06 5.50 10.72
C SER A 97 9.83 4.08 11.27
N LEU A 98 9.56 3.09 10.40
CA LEU A 98 9.32 1.70 10.80
C LEU A 98 10.64 0.94 10.93
N THR A 99 11.33 1.15 12.05
CA THR A 99 12.55 0.42 12.44
C THR A 99 12.37 -1.10 12.33
N HIS A 100 11.20 -1.64 12.73
CA HIS A 100 10.95 -3.08 12.75
C HIS A 100 10.87 -3.74 11.36
N LEU A 101 10.34 -3.03 10.35
CA LEU A 101 10.29 -3.51 8.96
C LEU A 101 11.63 -3.36 8.26
N LYS A 102 12.36 -2.29 8.58
CA LYS A 102 13.74 -2.11 8.13
C LYS A 102 14.64 -3.20 8.68
N ILE A 103 14.45 -3.56 9.95
CA ILE A 103 15.09 -4.70 10.61
C ILE A 103 14.66 -6.00 9.94
N MET A 104 13.38 -6.23 9.66
CA MET A 104 12.93 -7.45 8.98
C MET A 104 13.51 -7.58 7.57
N PHE A 105 13.57 -6.49 6.79
CA PHE A 105 14.19 -6.43 5.46
C PHE A 105 15.72 -6.61 5.51
N LEU A 106 16.40 -5.99 6.49
CA LEU A 106 17.84 -6.15 6.70
C LEU A 106 18.19 -7.56 7.21
N ILE A 107 17.35 -8.14 8.09
CA ILE A 107 17.50 -9.51 8.57
C ILE A 107 17.30 -10.47 7.40
N THR A 108 16.25 -10.35 6.60
CA THR A 108 16.07 -11.21 5.42
C THR A 108 17.24 -11.05 4.44
N LYS A 109 17.67 -9.82 4.15
CA LYS A 109 18.86 -9.58 3.30
C LYS A 109 20.15 -10.17 3.88
N ASN A 110 20.36 -10.14 5.21
CA ASN A 110 21.55 -10.73 5.84
C ASN A 110 21.45 -12.26 6.01
N MET A 111 20.25 -12.81 6.21
CA MET A 111 20.01 -14.24 6.44
C MET A 111 20.14 -15.04 5.14
N CYS A 112 19.78 -14.47 3.98
CA CYS A 112 19.91 -15.17 2.69
C CYS A 112 21.32 -15.06 2.08
N PHE A 113 22.14 -14.09 2.54
CA PHE A 113 23.53 -13.88 2.09
C PHE A 113 24.54 -14.14 3.22
N GLY A 114 24.46 -15.29 3.88
CA GLY A 114 25.47 -15.73 4.82
C GLY A 114 26.77 -16.10 4.12
N LYS A 115 27.78 -15.22 4.14
CA LYS A 115 29.16 -15.66 3.84
C LYS A 115 29.71 -16.40 5.05
N ARG A 116 29.90 -17.72 4.90
CA ARG A 116 30.68 -18.56 5.82
C ARG A 116 32.04 -17.90 6.11
N ARG A 117 32.39 -17.74 7.39
CA ARG A 117 33.77 -17.79 7.84
C ARG A 117 33.83 -18.73 9.04
N ASN A 118 34.34 -19.93 8.80
CA ASN A 118 34.81 -20.83 9.84
C ASN A 118 35.87 -20.06 10.65
N ILE A 119 35.59 -19.75 11.90
CA ILE A 119 36.63 -19.44 12.86
C ILE A 119 37.07 -20.81 13.38
N VAL A 120 38.13 -21.34 12.80
CA VAL A 120 38.88 -22.45 13.40
C VAL A 120 39.43 -21.92 14.73
N PRO A 121 39.21 -22.58 15.87
CA PRO A 121 39.85 -22.15 17.11
C PRO A 121 41.34 -22.49 16.98
N MET A 122 42.18 -21.48 16.81
CA MET A 122 43.61 -21.66 16.94
C MET A 122 43.93 -21.77 18.43
N LYS A 123 44.47 -22.93 18.80
CA LYS A 123 45.21 -23.17 20.05
C LYS A 123 46.33 -22.16 20.22
#